data_AF-A0A2N9LUJ7-F1
#
_entry.id   AF-A0A2N9LUJ7-F1
#
_cell.length_a   1.000
_cell.length_b   1.000
_cell.length_c   1.000
_cell.angle_alpha   90.00
_cell.angle_beta   90.00
_cell.angle_gamma   90.00
#
_symmetry.space_group_name_H-M   'P 1'
#
loop_
_entity.id
_entity.type
_entity.pdbx_description
1 polymer ?
#
loop_
_entity_poly.entity_id
_entity_poly.type
_entity_poly.pdbx_seq_one_letter_code
_entity_poly.pdbx_strand_id
1 'polypeptide(L)'
;MDELKIYSRSLGPDEVQNSFASAHAPAGEVLPWPVLPSGPPGAGHFGAYYATLNFEDVWDRPRRIGPDPDVVVRFDQAPIRLVFWQGTNYVPAWVTENGKWYTDEFLESWGAPICPDGEDCEPMSDKQSHYSHVSILESTDARAVIHWRYALSEVEHYLGSHTDPLTGWFDWADEYWTVYPDGVAVRKQVIHTSDQNLTDFEWQETIVINGPGQKPEDNINLDALTLTNMKGESVTYSWKPRPGTSFSRPDGPETVTGPPGANMQMVNLKSGWKPFQIVPPANVKWDIYNGEKTYFTFECWNHWPVAQIASSGRPCVAPDRPSHSSLSHIVWDATQPAENTQSELLLNGLTAKSPTELLPLAKSWLSPPKVDLASEGFKSLGYDAAERAFVLVRAVPREPAALDFTIQASEGSPAVNPAIVIKNWGDGNARVTLDGKPIAPGKDLRLGHVRSLEGTDLIIWIQTQTTQPLRVKVTLAGTPSGTADLIER
;
A
#
# COMPACT_ATOMS: atom_id res chain seq x y z
N MET A 1 21.79 -14.83 -21.80
CA MET A 1 22.19 -16.08 -22.50
C MET A 1 21.14 -16.31 -23.59
N ASP A 2 21.01 -15.35 -24.51
CA ASP A 2 19.68 -15.02 -25.08
C ASP A 2 19.54 -15.36 -26.56
N GLU A 3 20.49 -16.12 -27.12
CA GLU A 3 20.41 -16.60 -28.50
C GLU A 3 20.55 -18.12 -28.56
N LEU A 4 19.46 -18.84 -28.24
CA LEU A 4 19.37 -20.25 -28.59
C LEU A 4 19.12 -20.38 -30.09
N LYS A 5 20.17 -20.69 -30.87
CA LYS A 5 20.06 -20.98 -32.30
C LYS A 5 19.86 -22.48 -32.49
N ILE A 6 18.65 -22.87 -32.88
CA ILE A 6 18.30 -24.26 -33.19
C ILE A 6 18.47 -24.47 -34.69
N TYR A 7 19.26 -25.48 -35.05
CA TYR A 7 19.52 -25.85 -36.44
C TYR A 7 18.90 -27.22 -36.74
N SER A 8 18.27 -27.38 -37.91
CA SER A 8 17.72 -28.67 -38.38
C SER A 8 18.80 -29.63 -38.92
N ARG A 9 20.07 -29.33 -38.67
CA ARG A 9 21.25 -30.09 -39.11
C ARG A 9 22.40 -29.91 -38.12
N SER A 10 23.36 -30.81 -38.18
CA SER A 10 24.65 -30.61 -37.50
C SER A 10 25.40 -29.42 -38.11
N LEU A 11 26.02 -28.61 -37.25
CA LEU A 11 26.94 -27.55 -37.66
C LEU A 11 28.32 -28.15 -37.94
N GLY A 12 28.98 -27.66 -38.99
CA GLY A 12 30.38 -27.98 -39.26
C GLY A 12 31.33 -27.30 -38.26
N PRO A 13 32.57 -27.79 -38.09
CA PRO A 13 33.55 -27.21 -37.18
C PRO A 13 33.78 -25.70 -37.37
N ASP A 14 33.89 -25.24 -38.63
CA ASP A 14 34.10 -23.83 -38.96
C ASP A 14 32.90 -22.96 -38.60
N GLU A 15 31.67 -23.50 -38.73
CA GLU A 15 30.45 -22.78 -38.36
C GLU A 15 30.34 -22.59 -36.84
N VAL A 16 30.71 -23.62 -36.08
CA VAL A 16 30.78 -23.54 -34.61
C VAL A 16 31.85 -22.54 -34.18
N GLN A 17 33.05 -22.59 -34.79
CA GLN A 17 34.14 -21.67 -34.48
C GLN A 17 33.78 -20.22 -34.80
N ASN A 18 33.17 -19.97 -35.95
CA ASN A 18 32.72 -18.63 -36.34
C ASN A 18 31.61 -18.13 -35.41
N SER A 19 30.66 -19.00 -35.04
CA SER A 19 29.60 -18.64 -34.09
C SER A 19 30.19 -18.27 -32.73
N PHE A 20 31.15 -19.05 -32.22
CA PHE A 20 31.85 -18.77 -30.97
C PHE A 20 32.64 -17.46 -31.04
N ALA A 21 33.40 -17.24 -32.11
CA ALA A 21 34.19 -16.02 -32.30
C ALA A 21 33.32 -14.75 -32.46
N SER A 22 32.12 -14.90 -33.02
CA SER A 22 31.15 -13.80 -33.13
C SER A 22 30.38 -13.52 -31.84
N ALA A 23 30.36 -14.48 -30.91
CA ALA A 23 29.71 -14.32 -29.62
C ALA A 23 30.57 -13.44 -28.72
N HIS A 24 30.05 -12.27 -28.37
CA HIS A 24 30.67 -11.39 -27.40
C HIS A 24 30.02 -11.67 -26.05
N ALA A 25 30.73 -12.35 -25.15
CA ALA A 25 30.26 -12.49 -23.78
C ALA A 25 30.07 -11.09 -23.18
N PRO A 26 28.95 -10.83 -22.45
CA PRO A 26 28.83 -9.60 -21.67
C PRO A 26 30.03 -9.43 -20.74
N ALA A 27 30.41 -8.19 -20.45
CA ALA A 27 31.46 -7.94 -19.47
C ALA A 27 31.03 -8.47 -18.08
N GLY A 28 31.95 -9.12 -17.37
CA GLY A 28 31.71 -9.72 -16.05
C GLY A 28 31.73 -11.26 -16.07
N GLU A 29 31.78 -11.86 -14.88
CA GLU A 29 31.78 -13.33 -14.72
C GLU A 29 30.35 -13.90 -14.56
N VAL A 30 29.35 -13.05 -14.27
CA VAL A 30 27.97 -13.45 -13.98
C VAL A 30 27.00 -12.44 -14.59
N LEU A 31 25.86 -12.91 -15.11
CA LEU A 31 24.76 -12.05 -15.53
C LEU A 31 24.19 -11.31 -14.30
N PRO A 32 23.97 -9.98 -14.37
CA PRO A 32 23.38 -9.26 -13.26
C PRO A 32 21.96 -9.75 -13.00
N TRP A 33 21.57 -9.82 -11.74
CA TRP A 33 20.19 -10.09 -11.36
C TRP A 33 19.28 -8.94 -11.80
N PRO A 34 18.08 -9.24 -12.34
CA PRO A 34 17.09 -8.20 -12.57
C PRO A 34 16.66 -7.59 -11.24
N VAL A 35 16.17 -6.34 -11.29
CA VAL A 35 15.80 -5.56 -10.11
C VAL A 35 14.29 -5.39 -10.10
N LEU A 36 13.65 -5.61 -8.96
CA LEU A 36 12.21 -5.36 -8.80
C LEU A 36 11.88 -3.90 -9.18
N PRO A 37 10.98 -3.67 -10.16
CA PRO A 37 10.86 -2.36 -10.77
C PRO A 37 9.96 -1.45 -9.93
N SER A 38 10.50 -0.31 -9.49
CA SER A 38 9.83 0.61 -8.55
C SER A 38 9.85 2.06 -9.04
N GLY A 39 10.01 2.28 -10.35
CA GLY A 39 10.20 3.61 -10.92
C GLY A 39 11.49 4.29 -10.45
N PRO A 40 11.65 5.61 -10.69
CA PRO A 40 12.88 6.31 -10.35
C PRO A 40 13.17 6.27 -8.83
N PRO A 41 14.43 6.25 -8.38
CA PRO A 41 14.74 6.33 -6.95
C PRO A 41 14.53 7.75 -6.38
N GLY A 42 14.60 7.86 -5.06
CA GLY A 42 14.60 9.14 -4.34
C GLY A 42 13.23 9.85 -4.27
N ALA A 43 13.24 11.05 -3.69
CA ALA A 43 12.05 11.89 -3.60
C ALA A 43 11.61 12.38 -5.00
N GLY A 44 10.32 12.65 -5.18
CA GLY A 44 9.76 13.23 -6.40
C GLY A 44 8.40 13.86 -6.12
N HIS A 45 7.83 14.61 -7.07
CA HIS A 45 6.56 15.31 -6.85
C HIS A 45 5.49 14.37 -6.29
N PHE A 46 4.87 14.75 -5.17
CA PHE A 46 3.84 13.92 -4.53
C PHE A 46 2.66 13.69 -5.47
N GLY A 47 2.14 12.48 -5.48
CA GLY A 47 1.01 12.09 -6.33
C GLY A 47 1.14 10.66 -6.83
N ALA A 48 0.04 10.16 -7.40
CA ALA A 48 -0.02 8.89 -8.11
C ALA A 48 0.18 9.09 -9.62
N TYR A 49 0.91 8.19 -10.25
CA TYR A 49 1.25 8.22 -11.67
C TYR A 49 1.01 6.85 -12.28
N TYR A 50 0.33 6.82 -13.42
CA TYR A 50 0.39 5.64 -14.28
C TYR A 50 1.78 5.52 -14.90
N ALA A 51 2.24 4.28 -15.07
CA ALA A 51 3.53 3.96 -15.67
C ALA A 51 3.53 2.54 -16.26
N THR A 52 4.59 2.20 -16.99
CA THR A 52 5.00 0.80 -17.20
C THR A 52 6.31 0.55 -16.48
N LEU A 53 6.32 -0.43 -15.59
CA LEU A 53 7.46 -0.88 -14.81
C LEU A 53 8.04 -2.15 -15.45
N ASN A 54 9.20 -2.01 -16.08
CA ASN A 54 9.91 -3.12 -16.75
C ASN A 54 10.80 -3.87 -15.77
N PHE A 55 10.70 -5.20 -15.72
CA PHE A 55 11.49 -6.06 -14.85
C PHE A 55 12.65 -6.73 -15.60
N GLU A 56 12.35 -7.49 -16.65
CA GLU A 56 13.33 -8.11 -17.54
C GLU A 56 12.69 -8.51 -18.88
N ASP A 57 13.46 -8.41 -19.96
CA ASP A 57 12.97 -8.61 -21.33
C ASP A 57 12.23 -9.94 -21.56
N VAL A 58 12.68 -11.03 -20.93
CA VAL A 58 12.10 -12.36 -21.14
C VAL A 58 10.75 -12.49 -20.43
N TRP A 59 10.59 -11.85 -19.27
CA TRP A 59 9.34 -11.84 -18.52
C TRP A 59 8.36 -10.81 -19.07
N ASP A 60 8.84 -9.62 -19.46
CA ASP A 60 8.01 -8.52 -19.96
C ASP A 60 7.43 -8.82 -21.36
N ARG A 61 8.21 -9.41 -22.26
CA ARG A 61 7.84 -9.64 -23.67
C ARG A 61 6.50 -10.37 -23.90
N PRO A 62 6.17 -11.47 -23.18
CA PRO A 62 4.89 -12.16 -23.39
C PRO A 62 3.67 -11.39 -22.85
N ARG A 63 3.87 -10.38 -21.99
CA ARG A 63 2.75 -9.66 -21.36
C ARG A 63 2.06 -8.74 -22.37
N ARG A 64 0.72 -8.79 -22.39
CA ARG A 64 -0.13 -8.06 -23.34
C ARG A 64 -0.69 -6.79 -22.69
N ILE A 65 0.20 -5.87 -22.34
CA ILE A 65 -0.12 -4.66 -21.59
C ILE A 65 0.09 -3.39 -22.43
N GLY A 66 -0.61 -2.32 -22.06
CA GLY A 66 -0.40 -0.98 -22.62
C GLY A 66 0.79 -0.25 -21.97
N PRO A 67 0.96 1.06 -22.24
CA PRO A 67 2.03 1.88 -21.68
C PRO A 67 1.79 2.37 -20.24
N ASP A 68 0.57 2.18 -19.71
CA ASP A 68 0.12 2.73 -18.43
C ASP A 68 -0.56 1.70 -17.48
N PRO A 69 -0.10 0.43 -17.39
CA PRO A 69 -0.78 -0.60 -16.58
C PRO A 69 -0.52 -0.47 -15.08
N ASP A 70 0.64 0.09 -14.68
CA ASP A 70 1.10 0.15 -13.30
C ASP A 70 0.81 1.50 -12.68
N VAL A 71 0.76 1.56 -11.34
CA VAL A 71 0.64 2.82 -10.59
C VAL A 71 1.80 2.94 -9.59
N VAL A 72 2.44 4.11 -9.58
CA VAL A 72 3.45 4.46 -8.58
C VAL A 72 3.03 5.74 -7.87
N VAL A 73 2.95 5.70 -6.54
CA VAL A 73 2.83 6.90 -5.71
C VAL A 73 4.21 7.37 -5.29
N ARG A 74 4.48 8.66 -5.52
CA ARG A 74 5.74 9.34 -5.19
C ARG A 74 5.53 10.27 -4.00
N PHE A 75 6.63 10.59 -3.31
CA PHE A 75 6.65 11.50 -2.18
C PHE A 75 7.79 12.50 -2.34
N ASP A 76 7.51 13.79 -2.07
CA ASP A 76 8.46 14.87 -2.34
C ASP A 76 9.35 15.19 -1.14
N GLN A 77 8.93 14.77 0.06
CA GLN A 77 9.67 14.90 1.31
C GLN A 77 10.26 13.58 1.81
N ALA A 78 10.01 12.46 1.12
CA ALA A 78 10.48 11.14 1.51
C ALA A 78 10.96 10.34 0.29
N PRO A 79 12.13 9.67 0.35
CA PRO A 79 12.67 8.87 -0.76
C PRO A 79 12.02 7.49 -0.88
N ILE A 80 10.73 7.39 -0.58
CA ILE A 80 9.93 6.16 -0.57
C ILE A 80 8.94 6.15 -1.73
N ARG A 81 8.35 4.99 -2.02
CA ARG A 81 7.29 4.81 -3.03
C ARG A 81 6.25 3.80 -2.55
N LEU A 82 5.03 3.91 -3.06
CA LEU A 82 4.03 2.85 -3.03
C LEU A 82 3.78 2.38 -4.47
N VAL A 83 3.91 1.09 -4.72
CA VAL A 83 3.97 0.52 -6.07
C VAL A 83 2.88 -0.53 -6.26
N PHE A 84 2.07 -0.36 -7.29
CA PHE A 84 1.10 -1.33 -7.79
C PHE A 84 1.61 -1.81 -9.14
N TRP A 85 2.25 -2.98 -9.15
CA TRP A 85 2.92 -3.51 -10.34
C TRP A 85 2.20 -4.76 -10.84
N GLN A 86 2.02 -4.89 -12.15
CA GLN A 86 1.47 -6.08 -12.78
C GLN A 86 2.20 -7.38 -12.40
N GLY A 87 3.48 -7.30 -12.05
CA GLY A 87 4.25 -8.45 -11.61
C GLY A 87 3.93 -8.88 -10.18
N THR A 88 3.40 -7.99 -9.35
CA THR A 88 2.78 -8.34 -8.06
C THR A 88 1.28 -8.62 -8.19
N ASN A 89 0.73 -8.74 -9.41
CA ASN A 89 -0.72 -8.79 -9.63
C ASN A 89 -1.44 -7.55 -9.07
N TYR A 90 -0.74 -6.41 -9.09
CA TYR A 90 -1.12 -5.14 -8.48
C TYR A 90 -1.26 -5.14 -6.96
N VAL A 91 -0.87 -6.23 -6.27
CA VAL A 91 -0.71 -6.24 -4.82
C VAL A 91 0.24 -5.09 -4.43
N PRO A 92 -0.20 -4.15 -3.58
CA PRO A 92 0.50 -2.90 -3.31
C PRO A 92 1.72 -3.06 -2.41
N ALA A 93 2.89 -2.67 -2.88
CA ALA A 93 4.12 -2.74 -2.11
C ALA A 93 4.72 -1.37 -1.81
N TRP A 94 5.03 -1.14 -0.53
CA TRP A 94 5.90 -0.06 -0.10
C TRP A 94 7.35 -0.36 -0.46
N VAL A 95 8.03 0.63 -1.04
CA VAL A 95 9.44 0.53 -1.45
C VAL A 95 10.26 1.60 -0.73
N THR A 96 11.25 1.14 0.03
CA THR A 96 12.14 1.99 0.84
C THR A 96 13.14 2.78 -0.03
N GLU A 97 13.92 3.65 0.63
CA GLU A 97 14.93 4.49 -0.01
C GLU A 97 16.04 3.69 -0.70
N ASN A 98 16.28 2.48 -0.24
CA ASN A 98 17.29 1.56 -0.76
C ASN A 98 16.67 0.31 -1.43
N GLY A 99 15.39 0.40 -1.84
CA GLY A 99 14.76 -0.60 -2.70
C GLY A 99 14.34 -1.90 -2.00
N LYS A 100 14.04 -1.85 -0.69
CA LYS A 100 13.41 -2.98 0.02
C LYS A 100 11.90 -2.90 -0.16
N TRP A 101 11.29 -4.03 -0.48
CA TRP A 101 9.86 -4.12 -0.79
C TRP A 101 9.12 -4.80 0.36
N TYR A 102 7.99 -4.21 0.73
CA TYR A 102 7.12 -4.70 1.78
C TYR A 102 5.67 -4.55 1.33
N THR A 103 4.86 -5.58 1.52
CA THR A 103 3.42 -5.53 1.29
C THR A 103 2.69 -6.01 2.53
N ASP A 104 1.48 -5.47 2.67
CA ASP A 104 0.48 -5.92 3.61
C ASP A 104 -0.56 -6.70 2.80
N GLU A 105 -0.26 -7.97 2.49
CA GLU A 105 -1.08 -8.97 1.78
C GLU A 105 -2.31 -8.45 0.98
N PHE A 106 -3.44 -9.14 1.09
CA PHE A 106 -4.67 -9.03 0.31
C PHE A 106 -5.76 -9.86 0.99
N LEU A 107 -6.93 -9.93 0.36
CA LEU A 107 -7.98 -10.86 0.73
C LEU A 107 -7.70 -12.23 0.09
N GLU A 108 -7.66 -13.26 0.91
CA GLU A 108 -7.50 -14.65 0.50
C GLU A 108 -8.64 -15.51 1.09
N SER A 109 -9.04 -16.53 0.34
CA SER A 109 -9.83 -17.65 0.84
C SER A 109 -9.23 -18.96 0.35
N TRP A 110 -9.48 -20.07 1.03
CA TRP A 110 -8.75 -21.32 0.81
C TRP A 110 -9.63 -22.55 0.92
N GLY A 111 -9.14 -23.64 0.31
CA GLY A 111 -9.62 -25.01 0.49
C GLY A 111 -10.94 -25.35 -0.18
N ALA A 112 -11.04 -26.60 -0.64
CA ALA A 112 -12.29 -27.11 -1.22
C ALA A 112 -13.39 -27.30 -0.14
N PRO A 113 -14.67 -26.98 -0.43
CA PRO A 113 -15.20 -26.53 -1.72
C PRO A 113 -15.23 -25.01 -1.89
N ILE A 114 -14.69 -24.23 -0.94
CA ILE A 114 -14.72 -22.76 -0.99
C ILE A 114 -13.91 -22.26 -2.17
N CYS A 115 -12.64 -22.64 -2.22
CA CYS A 115 -11.77 -22.49 -3.38
C CYS A 115 -11.77 -23.83 -4.16
N PRO A 116 -12.28 -23.84 -5.41
CA PRO A 116 -12.60 -25.10 -6.09
C PRO A 116 -11.38 -25.93 -6.50
N ASP A 117 -10.30 -25.26 -6.91
CA ASP A 117 -9.03 -25.85 -7.36
C ASP A 117 -7.85 -25.05 -6.74
N GLY A 118 -6.60 -25.45 -7.00
CA GLY A 118 -5.42 -24.63 -6.71
C GLY A 118 -5.08 -24.36 -5.23
N GLU A 119 -5.82 -24.93 -4.29
CA GLU A 119 -5.74 -24.77 -2.81
C GLU A 119 -6.13 -23.37 -2.30
N ASP A 120 -5.63 -22.30 -2.91
CA ASP A 120 -5.84 -20.91 -2.48
C ASP A 120 -6.48 -20.03 -3.58
N CYS A 121 -7.36 -19.13 -3.18
CA CYS A 121 -8.11 -18.20 -4.02
C CYS A 121 -7.78 -16.76 -3.61
N GLU A 122 -6.95 -16.10 -4.43
CA GLU A 122 -6.20 -14.91 -4.03
C GLU A 122 -5.68 -14.14 -5.25
N PRO A 123 -5.42 -12.82 -5.17
CA PRO A 123 -4.92 -12.04 -6.29
C PRO A 123 -3.54 -12.47 -6.77
N MET A 124 -2.68 -13.03 -5.91
CA MET A 124 -1.38 -13.52 -6.37
C MET A 124 -1.52 -14.75 -7.28
N SER A 125 -2.64 -15.46 -7.24
CA SER A 125 -2.96 -16.58 -8.13
C SER A 125 -3.43 -16.14 -9.53
N ASP A 126 -3.86 -14.87 -9.69
CA ASP A 126 -4.20 -14.28 -10.98
C ASP A 126 -2.95 -13.91 -11.82
N LYS A 127 -2.10 -14.91 -12.15
CA LYS A 127 -0.75 -14.72 -12.76
C LYS A 127 -0.75 -13.91 -14.06
N GLN A 128 -1.88 -13.87 -14.76
CA GLN A 128 -2.08 -13.18 -16.03
C GLN A 128 -2.84 -11.85 -15.89
N SER A 129 -3.24 -11.47 -14.68
CA SER A 129 -4.02 -10.26 -14.40
C SER A 129 -5.35 -10.23 -15.17
N HIS A 130 -6.10 -11.34 -15.16
CA HIS A 130 -7.43 -11.48 -15.74
C HIS A 130 -8.46 -10.62 -15.00
N TYR A 131 -8.33 -10.53 -13.69
CA TYR A 131 -9.31 -9.90 -12.81
C TYR A 131 -8.75 -8.67 -12.10
N SER A 132 -7.46 -8.71 -11.76
CA SER A 132 -6.80 -7.65 -10.99
C SER A 132 -6.55 -6.40 -11.84
N HIS A 133 -6.98 -5.24 -11.35
CA HIS A 133 -6.76 -3.94 -11.99
C HIS A 133 -6.62 -2.81 -10.98
N VAL A 134 -5.80 -1.83 -11.31
CA VAL A 134 -5.55 -0.65 -10.50
C VAL A 134 -5.98 0.63 -11.23
N SER A 135 -6.54 1.58 -10.49
CA SER A 135 -6.98 2.88 -11.00
C SER A 135 -6.62 4.02 -10.06
N ILE A 136 -6.24 5.16 -10.62
CA ILE A 136 -6.06 6.40 -9.85
C ILE A 136 -7.42 7.11 -9.79
N LEU A 137 -8.02 7.17 -8.60
CA LEU A 137 -9.25 7.93 -8.38
C LEU A 137 -8.97 9.41 -8.12
N GLU A 138 -7.88 9.70 -7.43
CA GLU A 138 -7.45 11.06 -7.12
C GLU A 138 -5.92 11.17 -7.16
N SER A 139 -5.41 12.29 -7.67
CA SER A 139 -3.99 12.65 -7.57
C SER A 139 -3.86 14.17 -7.50
N THR A 140 -3.62 14.68 -6.29
CA THR A 140 -3.46 16.11 -5.99
C THR A 140 -2.26 16.32 -5.08
N ASP A 141 -1.83 17.57 -4.91
CA ASP A 141 -0.76 17.91 -3.96
C ASP A 141 -1.10 17.52 -2.51
N ALA A 142 -2.39 17.40 -2.16
CA ALA A 142 -2.86 17.13 -0.80
C ALA A 142 -3.10 15.65 -0.50
N ARG A 143 -3.47 14.87 -1.53
CA ARG A 143 -3.91 13.47 -1.39
C ARG A 143 -3.86 12.75 -2.72
N ALA A 144 -3.53 11.46 -2.67
CA ALA A 144 -3.77 10.51 -3.75
C ALA A 144 -4.70 9.41 -3.27
N VAL A 145 -5.61 8.94 -4.13
CA VAL A 145 -6.51 7.82 -3.85
C VAL A 145 -6.40 6.82 -4.99
N ILE A 146 -6.02 5.60 -4.65
CA ILE A 146 -5.82 4.50 -5.59
C ILE A 146 -6.87 3.44 -5.27
N HIS A 147 -7.50 2.93 -6.30
CA HIS A 147 -8.44 1.81 -6.23
C HIS A 147 -7.81 0.59 -6.86
N TRP A 148 -7.79 -0.51 -6.13
CA TRP A 148 -7.34 -1.80 -6.61
C TRP A 148 -8.48 -2.79 -6.46
N ARG A 149 -8.91 -3.37 -7.58
CA ARG A 149 -10.00 -4.33 -7.61
C ARG A 149 -9.49 -5.64 -8.20
N TYR A 150 -9.82 -6.73 -7.54
CA TYR A 150 -9.42 -8.08 -7.91
C TYR A 150 -10.49 -9.07 -7.50
N ALA A 151 -10.33 -10.29 -7.97
CA ALA A 151 -11.20 -11.40 -7.60
C ALA A 151 -10.36 -12.44 -6.86
N LEU A 152 -10.97 -13.15 -5.91
CA LEU A 152 -10.31 -14.23 -5.18
C LEU A 152 -10.38 -15.47 -6.07
N SER A 153 -9.38 -15.63 -6.93
CA SER A 153 -9.34 -16.69 -7.93
C SER A 153 -8.18 -17.65 -7.70
N GLU A 154 -8.38 -18.93 -7.99
CA GLU A 154 -7.31 -19.91 -8.04
C GLU A 154 -6.48 -19.85 -9.34
N VAL A 155 -5.32 -20.50 -9.33
CA VAL A 155 -4.26 -20.36 -10.34
C VAL A 155 -4.36 -21.33 -11.53
N GLU A 156 -5.02 -22.47 -11.38
CA GLU A 156 -5.08 -23.55 -12.38
C GLU A 156 -6.09 -23.24 -13.48
N HIS A 157 -7.29 -22.77 -13.12
CA HIS A 157 -8.41 -22.53 -14.03
C HIS A 157 -9.00 -21.11 -13.95
N TYR A 158 -8.52 -20.26 -13.04
CA TYR A 158 -9.05 -18.93 -12.76
C TYR A 158 -10.52 -18.94 -12.30
N LEU A 159 -10.94 -20.00 -11.62
CA LEU A 159 -12.21 -20.05 -10.88
C LEU A 159 -12.07 -19.31 -9.56
N GLY A 160 -13.15 -18.90 -8.92
CA GLY A 160 -13.04 -18.15 -7.66
C GLY A 160 -13.84 -18.67 -6.49
N SER A 161 -13.51 -18.12 -5.32
CA SER A 161 -14.07 -18.54 -4.04
C SER A 161 -15.56 -18.26 -3.93
N HIS A 162 -16.27 -19.13 -3.20
CA HIS A 162 -17.70 -19.00 -2.90
C HIS A 162 -18.57 -18.72 -4.15
N THR A 163 -18.26 -19.38 -5.27
CA THR A 163 -19.03 -19.21 -6.52
C THR A 163 -20.53 -19.50 -6.29
N ASP A 164 -21.37 -18.51 -6.55
CA ASP A 164 -22.83 -18.63 -6.50
C ASP A 164 -23.31 -19.57 -7.62
N PRO A 165 -24.00 -20.69 -7.30
CA PRO A 165 -24.41 -21.67 -8.30
C PRO A 165 -25.53 -21.16 -9.24
N LEU A 166 -26.24 -20.09 -8.89
CA LEU A 166 -27.29 -19.49 -9.72
C LEU A 166 -26.72 -18.45 -10.69
N THR A 167 -25.77 -17.63 -10.24
CA THR A 167 -25.27 -16.49 -11.01
C THR A 167 -23.89 -16.73 -11.62
N GLY A 168 -23.10 -17.64 -11.06
CA GLY A 168 -21.69 -17.87 -11.42
C GLY A 168 -20.74 -16.79 -10.91
N TRP A 169 -21.21 -15.85 -10.09
CA TRP A 169 -20.36 -14.83 -9.48
C TRP A 169 -19.61 -15.45 -8.29
N PHE A 170 -18.32 -15.16 -8.20
CA PHE A 170 -17.47 -15.52 -7.07
C PHE A 170 -16.99 -14.25 -6.36
N ASP A 171 -16.19 -14.39 -5.31
CA ASP A 171 -15.83 -13.26 -4.47
C ASP A 171 -14.96 -12.21 -5.16
N TRP A 172 -15.26 -10.94 -4.90
CA TRP A 172 -14.52 -9.78 -5.39
C TRP A 172 -14.10 -8.88 -4.25
N ALA A 173 -12.88 -8.34 -4.37
CA ALA A 173 -12.37 -7.35 -3.45
C ALA A 173 -12.24 -5.99 -4.13
N ASP A 174 -12.59 -4.94 -3.38
CA ASP A 174 -12.27 -3.56 -3.69
C ASP A 174 -11.42 -2.97 -2.57
N GLU A 175 -10.20 -2.56 -2.90
CA GLU A 175 -9.29 -1.89 -1.99
C GLU A 175 -9.11 -0.41 -2.37
N TYR A 176 -9.21 0.45 -1.37
CA TYR A 176 -8.98 1.88 -1.51
C TYR A 176 -7.79 2.30 -0.65
N TRP A 177 -6.80 2.89 -1.31
CA TRP A 177 -5.57 3.38 -0.71
C TRP A 177 -5.57 4.89 -0.70
N THR A 178 -5.95 5.48 0.43
CA THR A 178 -5.94 6.93 0.65
C THR A 178 -4.57 7.36 1.17
N VAL A 179 -3.73 7.93 0.32
CA VAL A 179 -2.32 8.23 0.58
C VAL A 179 -2.09 9.73 0.78
N TYR A 180 -1.29 10.07 1.78
CA TYR A 180 -0.93 11.45 2.14
C TYR A 180 0.56 11.77 1.95
N PRO A 181 0.94 13.07 1.80
CA PRO A 181 2.32 13.49 1.55
C PRO A 181 3.37 13.07 2.60
N ASP A 182 2.94 12.69 3.80
CA ASP A 182 3.80 12.25 4.91
C ASP A 182 4.21 10.77 4.86
N GLY A 183 3.86 10.05 3.79
CA GLY A 183 4.21 8.62 3.65
C GLY A 183 3.26 7.69 4.38
N VAL A 184 2.06 8.18 4.74
CA VAL A 184 1.01 7.43 5.44
C VAL A 184 -0.17 7.19 4.49
N ALA A 185 -0.72 5.98 4.53
CA ALA A 185 -1.92 5.60 3.82
C ALA A 185 -2.95 4.93 4.73
N VAL A 186 -4.23 5.16 4.47
CA VAL A 186 -5.28 4.24 4.94
C VAL A 186 -5.58 3.26 3.82
N ARG A 187 -5.52 1.98 4.14
CA ARG A 187 -6.03 0.88 3.34
C ARG A 187 -7.43 0.54 3.82
N LYS A 188 -8.41 0.63 2.93
CA LYS A 188 -9.77 0.12 3.14
C LYS A 188 -9.99 -1.06 2.23
N GLN A 189 -10.17 -2.24 2.80
CA GLN A 189 -10.54 -3.45 2.08
C GLN A 189 -12.05 -3.65 2.16
N VAL A 190 -12.66 -4.08 1.07
CA VAL A 190 -14.07 -4.46 1.00
C VAL A 190 -14.15 -5.79 0.25
N ILE A 191 -14.72 -6.82 0.89
CA ILE A 191 -15.06 -8.07 0.22
C ILE A 191 -16.54 -8.04 -0.18
N HIS A 192 -16.82 -8.50 -1.39
CA HIS A 192 -18.14 -8.76 -1.94
C HIS A 192 -18.27 -10.25 -2.14
N THR A 193 -19.11 -10.91 -1.34
CA THR A 193 -19.15 -12.38 -1.29
C THR A 193 -20.56 -12.94 -1.26
N SER A 194 -20.72 -14.14 -1.80
CA SER A 194 -21.93 -14.94 -1.65
C SER A 194 -21.94 -15.78 -0.36
N ASP A 195 -20.86 -15.79 0.42
CA ASP A 195 -20.88 -16.36 1.76
C ASP A 195 -21.71 -15.49 2.72
N GLN A 196 -22.78 -16.09 3.25
CA GLN A 196 -23.68 -15.42 4.17
C GLN A 196 -23.15 -15.38 5.61
N ASN A 197 -22.13 -16.18 5.93
CA ASN A 197 -21.54 -16.19 7.26
C ASN A 197 -20.45 -15.12 7.41
N LEU A 198 -19.90 -14.63 6.29
CA LEU A 198 -18.78 -13.70 6.26
C LEU A 198 -17.59 -14.25 7.07
N THR A 199 -17.34 -15.55 6.89
CA THR A 199 -16.24 -16.28 7.51
C THR A 199 -15.24 -16.71 6.43
N ASP A 200 -14.04 -17.12 6.83
CA ASP A 200 -13.07 -17.76 5.92
C ASP A 200 -12.39 -16.81 4.91
N PHE A 201 -12.10 -15.58 5.37
CA PHE A 201 -11.21 -14.64 4.69
C PHE A 201 -10.01 -14.31 5.55
N GLU A 202 -8.83 -14.35 4.96
CA GLU A 202 -7.62 -13.72 5.47
C GLU A 202 -7.55 -12.30 4.91
N TRP A 203 -7.15 -11.34 5.74
CA TRP A 203 -7.17 -9.91 5.41
C TRP A 203 -5.80 -9.25 5.45
N GLN A 204 -4.81 -9.89 6.10
CA GLN A 204 -3.59 -9.23 6.52
C GLN A 204 -2.48 -10.24 6.83
N GLU A 205 -1.48 -10.24 5.98
CA GLU A 205 -0.17 -10.86 6.17
C GLU A 205 0.97 -9.88 5.91
N THR A 206 1.98 -9.97 6.77
CA THR A 206 3.16 -9.11 6.76
C THR A 206 4.23 -9.72 5.87
N ILE A 207 4.33 -9.26 4.62
CA ILE A 207 5.16 -9.89 3.60
C ILE A 207 6.30 -8.97 3.16
N VAL A 208 7.51 -9.51 3.11
CA VAL A 208 8.70 -8.87 2.53
C VAL A 208 9.01 -9.53 1.18
N ILE A 209 9.09 -8.72 0.12
CA ILE A 209 9.42 -9.21 -1.22
C ILE A 209 10.92 -9.11 -1.44
N ASN A 210 11.52 -10.23 -1.83
CA ASN A 210 12.95 -10.36 -2.09
C ASN A 210 13.20 -10.32 -3.60
N GLY A 211 14.13 -9.48 -4.03
CA GLY A 211 14.57 -9.48 -5.42
C GLY A 211 15.41 -10.72 -5.76
N PRO A 212 15.58 -11.03 -7.05
CA PRO A 212 16.53 -12.06 -7.46
C PRO A 212 17.93 -11.75 -6.95
N GLY A 213 18.65 -12.80 -6.56
CA GLY A 213 19.94 -12.75 -5.88
C GLY A 213 19.88 -12.46 -4.38
N GLN A 214 18.70 -12.18 -3.81
CA GLN A 214 18.56 -11.80 -2.40
C GLN A 214 17.96 -12.92 -1.57
N LYS A 215 18.48 -13.09 -0.36
CA LYS A 215 17.86 -13.89 0.69
C LYS A 215 16.95 -13.02 1.55
N PRO A 216 16.00 -13.62 2.29
CA PRO A 216 15.20 -12.87 3.27
C PRO A 216 16.05 -12.09 4.27
N GLU A 217 17.11 -12.71 4.81
CA GLU A 217 18.06 -12.04 5.71
C GLU A 217 18.90 -10.92 5.08
N ASP A 218 18.87 -10.70 3.76
CA ASP A 218 19.47 -9.52 3.11
C ASP A 218 18.53 -8.29 3.17
N ASN A 219 17.25 -8.53 3.46
CA ASN A 219 16.19 -7.52 3.48
C ASN A 219 15.66 -7.26 4.90
N ILE A 220 15.70 -8.25 5.79
CA ILE A 220 15.10 -8.19 7.13
C ILE A 220 16.20 -8.28 8.19
N ASN A 221 16.14 -7.43 9.22
CA ASN A 221 16.98 -7.62 10.41
C ASN A 221 16.45 -8.78 11.28
N LEU A 222 17.31 -9.38 12.08
CA LEU A 222 16.92 -10.56 12.88
C LEU A 222 15.92 -10.20 13.98
N ASP A 223 16.02 -9.01 14.55
CA ASP A 223 15.00 -8.38 15.40
C ASP A 223 13.89 -7.79 14.51
N ALA A 224 13.20 -8.69 13.80
CA ALA A 224 12.43 -8.37 12.60
C ALA A 224 11.12 -7.62 12.88
N LEU A 225 10.50 -7.81 14.03
CA LEU A 225 9.14 -7.32 14.27
C LEU A 225 9.01 -6.66 15.64
N THR A 226 8.51 -5.43 15.69
CA THR A 226 8.18 -4.75 16.95
C THR A 226 6.68 -4.50 17.04
N LEU A 227 6.06 -5.00 18.10
CA LEU A 227 4.67 -4.74 18.42
C LEU A 227 4.57 -3.65 19.49
N THR A 228 3.64 -2.72 19.32
CA THR A 228 3.42 -1.58 20.22
C THR A 228 1.92 -1.44 20.54
N ASN A 229 1.59 -1.02 21.76
CA ASN A 229 0.20 -0.73 22.17
C ASN A 229 -0.07 0.77 22.33
N MET A 230 -1.34 1.12 22.54
CA MET A 230 -1.77 2.53 22.72
C MET A 230 -1.25 3.21 24.01
N LYS A 231 -0.50 2.50 24.87
CA LYS A 231 0.21 3.07 26.03
C LYS A 231 1.67 3.42 25.71
N GLY A 232 2.16 3.07 24.52
CA GLY A 232 3.56 3.24 24.13
C GLY A 232 4.49 2.16 24.68
N GLU A 233 3.95 1.06 25.21
CA GLU A 233 4.73 -0.12 25.55
C GLU A 233 5.04 -0.88 24.25
N SER A 234 6.21 -1.52 24.17
CA SER A 234 6.64 -2.24 22.95
C SER A 234 7.41 -3.52 23.28
N VAL A 235 7.29 -4.53 22.43
CA VAL A 235 8.05 -5.78 22.47
C VAL A 235 8.60 -6.06 21.07
N THR A 236 9.89 -6.40 20.99
CA THR A 236 10.54 -6.78 19.73
C THR A 236 10.79 -8.29 19.71
N TYR A 237 10.43 -8.91 18.60
CA TYR A 237 10.55 -10.32 18.31
C TYR A 237 11.72 -10.57 17.39
N SER A 238 12.42 -11.69 17.59
CA SER A 238 13.64 -11.99 16.86
C SER A 238 13.71 -13.43 16.37
N TRP A 239 14.33 -13.61 15.21
CA TRP A 239 14.63 -14.90 14.61
C TRP A 239 16.12 -15.19 14.77
N LYS A 240 16.46 -16.45 15.04
CA LYS A 240 17.86 -16.86 15.08
C LYS A 240 18.38 -17.05 13.65
N PRO A 241 19.59 -16.56 13.34
CA PRO A 241 20.16 -16.74 12.03
C PRO A 241 20.33 -18.23 11.74
N ARG A 242 20.05 -18.65 10.52
CA ARG A 242 20.19 -20.05 10.09
C ARG A 242 21.58 -20.31 9.51
N PRO A 243 22.43 -21.12 10.18
CA PRO A 243 23.69 -21.54 9.61
C PRO A 243 23.49 -22.75 8.67
N GLY A 244 23.85 -22.58 7.39
CA GLY A 244 24.04 -23.70 6.45
C GLY A 244 22.86 -23.99 5.51
N THR A 245 22.79 -25.24 5.04
CA THR A 245 21.88 -25.71 3.97
C THR A 245 20.75 -26.60 4.51
N SER A 246 20.37 -26.47 5.77
CA SER A 246 19.34 -27.33 6.37
C SER A 246 17.93 -26.86 6.03
N PHE A 247 17.10 -27.80 5.54
CA PHE A 247 15.69 -27.56 5.26
C PHE A 247 14.83 -27.84 6.50
N SER A 248 14.53 -26.81 7.28
CA SER A 248 13.69 -26.94 8.49
C SER A 248 12.87 -25.68 8.75
N ARG A 249 11.94 -25.75 9.71
CA ARG A 249 11.20 -24.57 10.16
C ARG A 249 12.13 -23.50 10.72
N PRO A 250 11.84 -22.20 10.55
CA PRO A 250 12.58 -21.11 11.19
C PRO A 250 12.70 -21.29 12.70
N ASP A 251 13.79 -20.79 13.28
CA ASP A 251 13.96 -20.65 14.73
C ASP A 251 13.55 -19.22 15.12
N GLY A 252 12.23 -18.99 15.08
CA GLY A 252 11.59 -17.72 15.44
C GLY A 252 10.79 -17.83 16.75
N PRO A 253 10.04 -16.78 17.09
CA PRO A 253 9.16 -16.79 18.26
C PRO A 253 8.06 -17.86 18.14
N GLU A 254 7.91 -18.71 19.17
CA GLU A 254 6.82 -19.71 19.22
C GLU A 254 5.47 -19.09 19.63
N THR A 255 5.50 -17.96 20.35
CA THR A 255 4.30 -17.27 20.84
C THR A 255 4.48 -15.76 20.81
N VAL A 256 3.40 -15.04 20.51
CA VAL A 256 3.35 -13.58 20.63
C VAL A 256 2.88 -13.23 22.03
N THR A 257 3.77 -12.66 22.84
CA THR A 257 3.56 -12.48 24.30
C THR A 257 3.19 -11.05 24.70
N GLY A 258 3.22 -10.10 23.78
CA GLY A 258 2.78 -8.74 24.07
C GLY A 258 3.32 -7.66 23.14
N PRO A 259 3.23 -6.38 23.58
CA PRO A 259 2.58 -5.96 24.83
C PRO A 259 1.07 -6.23 24.83
N PRO A 260 0.40 -6.39 25.99
CA PRO A 260 -1.05 -6.56 26.02
C PRO A 260 -1.78 -5.42 25.32
N GLY A 261 -2.72 -5.76 24.44
CA GLY A 261 -3.45 -4.79 23.62
C GLY A 261 -2.59 -4.14 22.53
N ALA A 262 -1.52 -4.78 22.09
CA ALA A 262 -0.78 -4.36 20.90
C ALA A 262 -1.72 -4.33 19.68
N ASN A 263 -1.69 -3.21 18.96
CA ASN A 263 -2.49 -2.97 17.76
C ASN A 263 -1.68 -2.21 16.69
N MET A 264 -0.36 -2.17 16.88
CA MET A 264 0.59 -1.53 15.97
C MET A 264 1.78 -2.47 15.78
N GLN A 265 2.21 -2.64 14.53
CA GLN A 265 3.47 -3.31 14.22
C GLN A 265 4.41 -2.44 13.40
N MET A 266 5.70 -2.73 13.52
CA MET A 266 6.76 -2.20 12.67
C MET A 266 7.70 -3.33 12.26
N VAL A 267 7.96 -3.46 10.95
CA VAL A 267 8.94 -4.43 10.43
C VAL A 267 10.30 -3.76 10.32
N ASN A 268 11.31 -4.41 10.89
CA ASN A 268 12.68 -3.93 10.91
C ASN A 268 13.46 -4.35 9.66
N LEU A 269 13.08 -3.79 8.50
CA LEU A 269 13.81 -3.98 7.25
C LEU A 269 15.24 -3.40 7.33
N LYS A 270 16.17 -3.86 6.49
CA LYS A 270 17.53 -3.30 6.36
C LYS A 270 17.53 -2.00 5.56
N SER A 271 16.85 -0.99 6.09
CA SER A 271 16.62 0.34 5.53
C SER A 271 16.50 1.39 6.65
N GLY A 272 16.65 2.67 6.32
CA GLY A 272 16.36 3.79 7.20
C GLY A 272 14.86 4.06 7.36
N TRP A 273 14.05 3.68 6.36
CA TRP A 273 12.59 3.75 6.42
C TRP A 273 11.98 2.36 6.69
N LYS A 274 11.11 2.26 7.69
CA LYS A 274 10.49 1.02 8.15
C LYS A 274 8.99 1.02 7.86
N PRO A 275 8.41 -0.09 7.39
CA PRO A 275 6.97 -0.21 7.29
C PRO A 275 6.36 -0.34 8.68
N PHE A 276 5.21 0.28 8.83
CA PHE A 276 4.39 0.17 10.01
C PHE A 276 2.94 -0.08 9.61
N GLN A 277 2.19 -0.69 10.52
CA GLN A 277 0.74 -0.83 10.43
C GLN A 277 0.11 -0.53 11.78
N ILE A 278 -1.09 0.06 11.75
CA ILE A 278 -1.92 0.39 12.91
C ILE A 278 -3.34 -0.07 12.59
N VAL A 279 -3.92 -0.89 13.47
CA VAL A 279 -5.30 -1.39 13.35
C VAL A 279 -6.17 -0.91 14.51
N PRO A 280 -7.51 -0.92 14.35
CA PRO A 280 -8.42 -0.76 15.48
C PRO A 280 -8.09 -1.75 16.61
N PRO A 281 -8.03 -1.29 17.88
CA PRO A 281 -7.51 -2.11 18.99
C PRO A 281 -8.48 -3.19 19.50
N ALA A 282 -9.68 -3.32 18.93
CA ALA A 282 -10.67 -4.29 19.36
C ALA A 282 -10.27 -5.70 18.92
N ASN A 283 -10.21 -6.62 19.88
CA ASN A 283 -9.97 -8.06 19.67
C ASN A 283 -8.74 -8.42 18.82
N VAL A 284 -7.72 -7.56 18.81
CA VAL A 284 -6.49 -7.79 18.04
C VAL A 284 -5.78 -9.05 18.53
N LYS A 285 -5.47 -9.95 17.60
CA LYS A 285 -4.64 -11.14 17.79
C LYS A 285 -3.49 -11.10 16.81
N TRP A 286 -2.45 -11.87 17.14
CA TRP A 286 -1.20 -11.89 16.41
C TRP A 286 -0.73 -13.33 16.26
N ASP A 287 -0.32 -13.68 15.05
CA ASP A 287 0.38 -14.93 14.75
C ASP A 287 1.72 -14.63 14.06
N ILE A 288 2.64 -15.60 14.09
CA ILE A 288 3.99 -15.48 13.53
C ILE A 288 4.23 -16.61 12.54
N TYR A 289 4.84 -16.29 11.41
CA TYR A 289 5.21 -17.26 10.38
C TYR A 289 6.46 -18.04 10.74
N ASN A 290 6.25 -19.27 11.25
CA ASN A 290 7.28 -20.28 11.54
C ASN A 290 6.77 -21.74 11.26
N GLY A 291 5.67 -21.88 10.52
CA GLY A 291 4.99 -23.15 10.21
C GLY A 291 5.61 -23.99 9.07
N GLU A 292 6.34 -23.38 8.15
CA GLU A 292 6.88 -24.00 6.94
C GLU A 292 8.38 -24.19 6.96
N LYS A 293 8.88 -25.16 6.20
CA LYS A 293 10.32 -25.43 6.11
C LYS A 293 10.97 -24.52 5.08
N THR A 294 12.16 -24.03 5.41
CA THR A 294 12.94 -23.11 4.58
C THR A 294 14.43 -23.42 4.68
N TYR A 295 15.21 -22.98 3.70
CA TYR A 295 16.67 -22.94 3.75
C TYR A 295 17.21 -21.61 4.31
N PHE A 296 16.35 -20.63 4.57
CA PHE A 296 16.70 -19.27 4.98
C PHE A 296 16.32 -19.00 6.43
N THR A 297 16.71 -17.83 6.94
CA THR A 297 16.37 -17.46 8.34
C THR A 297 14.85 -17.31 8.53
N PHE A 298 14.16 -16.82 7.51
CA PHE A 298 12.71 -16.64 7.47
C PHE A 298 12.10 -17.63 6.46
N GLU A 299 10.79 -17.88 6.59
CA GLU A 299 10.04 -18.61 5.55
C GLU A 299 10.18 -17.89 4.22
N CYS A 300 10.17 -18.67 3.14
CA CYS A 300 10.47 -18.11 1.84
C CYS A 300 9.81 -18.96 0.76
N TRP A 301 9.08 -18.31 -0.13
CA TRP A 301 8.45 -18.93 -1.29
C TRP A 301 8.76 -18.15 -2.56
N ASN A 302 8.86 -18.85 -3.68
CA ASN A 302 9.22 -18.26 -4.98
C ASN A 302 8.14 -18.46 -6.05
N HIS A 303 6.90 -18.74 -5.65
CA HIS A 303 5.73 -18.82 -6.54
C HIS A 303 5.18 -17.45 -6.94
N TRP A 304 5.65 -16.37 -6.31
CA TRP A 304 5.27 -14.98 -6.53
C TRP A 304 6.42 -14.06 -6.08
N PRO A 305 6.62 -12.87 -6.68
CA PRO A 305 5.75 -12.15 -7.63
C PRO A 305 5.69 -12.69 -9.06
N VAL A 306 6.82 -13.06 -9.65
CA VAL A 306 6.89 -13.17 -11.11
C VAL A 306 6.54 -14.56 -11.68
N ALA A 307 6.54 -15.60 -10.85
CA ALA A 307 6.44 -16.96 -11.32
C ALA A 307 5.04 -17.30 -11.85
N GLN A 308 4.97 -18.13 -12.89
CA GLN A 308 3.74 -18.57 -13.55
C GLN A 308 3.41 -20.01 -13.13
N ILE A 309 3.41 -20.26 -11.82
CA ILE A 309 3.21 -21.59 -11.20
C ILE A 309 2.19 -21.47 -10.06
N ALA A 310 1.66 -22.60 -9.59
CA ALA A 310 0.74 -22.60 -8.45
C ALA A 310 1.34 -21.97 -7.19
N SER A 311 0.53 -21.22 -6.43
CA SER A 311 0.96 -20.46 -5.25
C SER A 311 1.31 -21.37 -4.07
N SER A 312 0.44 -22.31 -3.73
CA SER A 312 0.56 -23.11 -2.51
C SER A 312 1.75 -24.09 -2.51
N GLY A 313 2.39 -24.25 -1.35
CA GLY A 313 3.34 -25.34 -1.08
C GLY A 313 4.68 -25.28 -1.84
N ARG A 314 5.13 -24.08 -2.25
CA ARG A 314 6.37 -23.88 -3.06
C ARG A 314 7.49 -23.17 -2.29
N PRO A 315 8.23 -23.88 -1.42
CA PRO A 315 9.33 -23.27 -0.69
C PRO A 315 10.46 -22.87 -1.64
N CYS A 316 11.05 -21.72 -1.35
CA CYS A 316 12.20 -21.19 -2.05
C CYS A 316 13.45 -22.01 -1.71
N VAL A 317 14.09 -22.59 -2.73
CA VAL A 317 15.28 -23.44 -2.57
C VAL A 317 16.58 -22.70 -2.87
N ALA A 318 16.52 -21.55 -3.54
CA ALA A 318 17.65 -20.71 -3.91
C ALA A 318 17.19 -19.26 -4.12
N PRO A 319 18.06 -18.27 -3.87
CA PRO A 319 17.70 -16.85 -4.05
C PRO A 319 17.76 -16.41 -5.51
N ASP A 320 17.67 -17.31 -6.50
CA ASP A 320 17.90 -17.00 -7.92
C ASP A 320 16.68 -16.39 -8.63
N ARG A 321 15.54 -16.28 -7.94
CA ARG A 321 14.29 -15.72 -8.46
C ARG A 321 13.71 -14.74 -7.44
N PRO A 322 12.82 -13.83 -7.87
CA PRO A 322 11.98 -13.11 -6.93
C PRO A 322 11.26 -14.09 -6.01
N SER A 323 11.20 -13.73 -4.73
CA SER A 323 10.59 -14.53 -3.70
C SER A 323 9.92 -13.61 -2.69
N HIS A 324 9.23 -14.16 -1.71
CA HIS A 324 8.70 -13.41 -0.60
C HIS A 324 8.81 -14.19 0.70
N SER A 325 8.72 -13.47 1.81
CA SER A 325 8.87 -13.98 3.16
C SER A 325 7.90 -13.31 4.09
N SER A 326 7.19 -14.12 4.86
CA SER A 326 6.15 -13.66 5.76
C SER A 326 6.63 -13.63 7.20
N LEU A 327 6.09 -12.70 7.98
CA LEU A 327 6.52 -12.47 9.36
C LEU A 327 5.39 -12.65 10.37
N SER A 328 4.20 -12.14 10.08
CA SER A 328 3.10 -12.08 11.03
C SER A 328 1.74 -11.88 10.38
N HIS A 329 0.72 -12.30 11.13
CA HIS A 329 -0.67 -11.86 10.96
C HIS A 329 -1.08 -10.90 12.06
N ILE A 330 -1.95 -9.97 11.68
CA ILE A 330 -2.83 -9.22 12.57
C ILE A 330 -4.24 -9.68 12.25
N VAL A 331 -4.96 -10.16 13.25
CA VAL A 331 -6.39 -10.43 13.13
C VAL A 331 -7.12 -9.44 14.02
N TRP A 332 -8.10 -8.72 13.48
CA TRP A 332 -8.96 -7.82 14.25
C TRP A 332 -10.40 -7.92 13.78
N ASP A 333 -11.30 -7.22 14.47
CA ASP A 333 -12.71 -7.25 14.09
C ASP A 333 -12.92 -6.43 12.82
N ALA A 334 -13.36 -7.09 11.75
CA ALA A 334 -13.89 -6.37 10.62
C ALA A 334 -15.19 -5.63 10.95
N THR A 335 -15.43 -4.58 10.19
CA THR A 335 -16.72 -3.90 10.17
C THR A 335 -17.64 -4.57 9.16
N GLN A 336 -18.89 -4.81 9.54
CA GLN A 336 -19.91 -5.33 8.62
C GLN A 336 -20.78 -4.18 8.10
N PRO A 337 -20.52 -3.63 6.90
CA PRO A 337 -21.52 -2.85 6.21
C PRO A 337 -22.36 -3.77 5.31
N ALA A 338 -23.69 -3.77 5.49
CA ALA A 338 -24.68 -4.33 4.56
C ALA A 338 -24.69 -5.87 4.34
N GLU A 339 -25.71 -6.34 3.60
CA GLU A 339 -25.88 -7.74 3.19
C GLU A 339 -24.81 -8.09 2.14
N ASN A 340 -24.06 -9.19 2.35
CA ASN A 340 -23.03 -9.73 1.43
C ASN A 340 -21.72 -8.91 1.29
N THR A 341 -21.44 -8.01 2.24
CA THR A 341 -20.16 -7.29 2.27
C THR A 341 -19.57 -7.16 3.67
N GLN A 342 -18.24 -7.20 3.75
CA GLN A 342 -17.45 -6.94 4.96
C GLN A 342 -16.29 -6.01 4.61
N SER A 343 -15.83 -5.22 5.58
CA SER A 343 -14.70 -4.32 5.34
C SER A 343 -13.78 -4.17 6.53
N GLU A 344 -12.50 -4.02 6.24
CA GLU A 344 -11.46 -3.70 7.22
C GLU A 344 -10.74 -2.41 6.87
N LEU A 345 -10.25 -1.75 7.92
CA LEU A 345 -9.45 -0.53 7.82
C LEU A 345 -8.13 -0.73 8.55
N LEU A 346 -7.06 -0.39 7.86
CA LEU A 346 -5.70 -0.41 8.38
C LEU A 346 -4.97 0.86 7.97
N LEU A 347 -4.22 1.46 8.89
CA LEU A 347 -3.33 2.58 8.60
C LEU A 347 -1.91 2.05 8.46
N ASN A 348 -1.26 2.29 7.32
CA ASN A 348 0.11 1.85 7.06
C ASN A 348 0.96 2.96 6.43
N GLY A 349 2.23 2.66 6.23
CA GLY A 349 3.16 3.57 5.59
C GLY A 349 4.61 3.17 5.81
N LEU A 350 5.52 3.99 5.31
CA LEU A 350 6.93 3.92 5.67
C LEU A 350 7.30 5.10 6.56
N THR A 351 8.10 4.86 7.60
CA THR A 351 8.53 5.89 8.54
C THR A 351 10.00 5.75 8.92
N ALA A 352 10.67 6.87 9.17
CA ALA A 352 12.00 6.90 9.79
C ALA A 352 11.92 7.06 11.34
N LYS A 353 10.71 7.16 11.90
CA LYS A 353 10.47 7.28 13.34
C LYS A 353 10.58 5.92 14.02
N SER A 354 10.84 5.92 15.33
CA SER A 354 10.76 4.71 16.15
C SER A 354 9.30 4.25 16.34
N PRO A 355 9.07 2.98 16.75
CA PRO A 355 7.71 2.45 16.97
C PRO A 355 6.86 3.30 17.94
N THR A 356 7.44 3.79 19.04
CA THR A 356 6.70 4.55 20.05
C THR A 356 6.38 5.98 19.60
N GLU A 357 7.17 6.55 18.69
CA GLU A 357 6.92 7.86 18.08
C GLU A 357 5.73 7.86 17.11
N LEU A 358 5.17 6.70 16.76
CA LEU A 358 3.92 6.57 16.00
C LEU A 358 2.67 6.75 16.86
N LEU A 359 2.79 6.76 18.19
CA LEU A 359 1.63 6.85 19.08
C LEU A 359 0.73 8.08 18.82
N PRO A 360 1.26 9.29 18.57
CA PRO A 360 0.41 10.43 18.20
C PRO A 360 -0.37 10.19 16.90
N LEU A 361 0.24 9.57 15.89
CA LEU A 361 -0.42 9.23 14.64
C LEU A 361 -1.56 8.23 14.88
N ALA A 362 -1.29 7.15 15.63
CA ALA A 362 -2.29 6.16 16.00
C ALA A 362 -3.48 6.79 16.74
N LYS A 363 -3.23 7.63 17.75
CA LYS A 363 -4.28 8.35 18.48
C LYS A 363 -5.08 9.29 17.58
N SER A 364 -4.42 10.01 16.67
CA SER A 364 -5.10 10.94 15.76
C SER A 364 -6.08 10.27 14.80
N TRP A 365 -5.86 8.98 14.49
CA TRP A 365 -6.70 8.19 13.60
C TRP A 365 -7.76 7.38 14.35
N LEU A 366 -7.37 6.70 15.44
CA LEU A 366 -8.26 5.85 16.24
C LEU A 366 -9.15 6.62 17.23
N SER A 367 -8.76 7.83 17.58
CA SER A 367 -9.48 8.70 18.52
C SER A 367 -9.37 10.15 18.05
N PRO A 368 -9.90 10.48 16.85
CA PRO A 368 -9.70 11.77 16.22
C PRO A 368 -10.28 12.91 17.08
N PRO A 369 -9.63 14.09 17.11
CA PRO A 369 -10.18 15.24 17.83
C PRO A 369 -11.52 15.68 17.26
N LYS A 370 -12.40 16.24 18.11
CA LYS A 370 -13.66 16.81 17.65
C LYS A 370 -13.41 18.07 16.82
N VAL A 371 -14.31 18.34 15.87
CA VAL A 371 -14.33 19.58 15.09
C VAL A 371 -15.54 20.41 15.49
N ASP A 372 -15.28 21.60 16.03
CA ASP A 372 -16.30 22.58 16.36
C ASP A 372 -16.39 23.62 15.26
N LEU A 373 -17.54 23.67 14.59
CA LEU A 373 -17.81 24.60 13.51
C LEU A 373 -18.30 25.94 14.06
N ALA A 374 -17.65 27.05 13.67
CA ALA A 374 -18.02 28.41 14.08
C ALA A 374 -18.77 29.19 12.98
N SER A 375 -18.65 28.78 11.71
CA SER A 375 -19.31 29.42 10.58
C SER A 375 -20.68 28.83 10.25
N GLU A 376 -21.64 29.67 9.91
CA GLU A 376 -22.90 29.25 9.29
C GLU A 376 -22.69 28.80 7.82
N GLY A 377 -23.64 28.04 7.26
CA GLY A 377 -23.59 27.59 5.85
C GLY A 377 -22.75 26.33 5.58
N PHE A 378 -22.15 25.74 6.61
CA PHE A 378 -21.46 24.46 6.54
C PHE A 378 -22.05 23.47 7.56
N LYS A 379 -21.83 22.17 7.31
CA LYS A 379 -22.14 21.11 8.27
C LYS A 379 -20.93 20.18 8.38
N SER A 380 -20.65 19.70 9.59
CA SER A 380 -19.68 18.62 9.78
C SER A 380 -20.37 17.27 9.57
N LEU A 381 -19.75 16.42 8.78
CA LEU A 381 -20.11 15.00 8.64
C LEU A 381 -19.26 14.11 9.56
N GLY A 382 -18.36 14.70 10.36
CA GLY A 382 -17.48 14.00 11.28
C GLY A 382 -16.11 13.68 10.69
N TYR A 383 -15.43 12.71 11.29
CA TYR A 383 -14.16 12.18 10.81
C TYR A 383 -14.42 10.88 10.06
N ASP A 384 -13.93 10.79 8.83
CA ASP A 384 -13.93 9.56 8.06
C ASP A 384 -12.59 8.85 8.24
N ALA A 385 -12.61 7.68 8.89
CA ALA A 385 -11.43 6.90 9.17
C ALA A 385 -10.81 6.28 7.90
N ALA A 386 -11.62 5.98 6.87
CA ALA A 386 -11.15 5.46 5.59
C ALA A 386 -10.43 6.52 4.75
N GLU A 387 -10.82 7.79 4.93
CA GLU A 387 -10.14 8.93 4.31
C GLU A 387 -9.05 9.53 5.21
N ARG A 388 -8.98 9.18 6.50
CA ARG A 388 -8.15 9.87 7.53
C ARG A 388 -8.39 11.39 7.52
N ALA A 389 -9.63 11.81 7.34
CA ALA A 389 -9.96 13.22 7.12
C ALA A 389 -11.23 13.67 7.85
N PHE A 390 -11.25 14.95 8.23
CA PHE A 390 -12.47 15.62 8.66
C PHE A 390 -13.30 16.01 7.45
N VAL A 391 -14.55 15.55 7.39
CA VAL A 391 -15.43 15.81 6.26
C VAL A 391 -16.43 16.89 6.63
N LEU A 392 -16.37 17.99 5.90
CA LEU A 392 -17.28 19.12 6.00
C LEU A 392 -18.03 19.28 4.69
N VAL A 393 -19.28 19.69 4.74
CA VAL A 393 -20.10 19.94 3.54
C VAL A 393 -20.61 21.37 3.54
N ARG A 394 -20.45 22.05 2.40
CA ARG A 394 -21.09 23.35 2.17
C ARG A 394 -22.58 23.12 1.88
N ALA A 395 -23.44 23.75 2.68
CA ALA A 395 -24.89 23.53 2.64
C ALA A 395 -25.56 24.13 1.40
N VAL A 396 -25.09 25.31 0.96
CA VAL A 396 -25.56 25.97 -0.27
C VAL A 396 -24.35 26.21 -1.18
N PRO A 397 -24.28 25.53 -2.34
CA PRO A 397 -23.21 25.75 -3.30
C PRO A 397 -23.16 27.21 -3.77
N ARG A 398 -21.93 27.74 -3.96
CA ARG A 398 -21.63 29.04 -4.62
C ARG A 398 -21.92 30.34 -3.85
N GLU A 399 -22.43 30.31 -2.62
CA GLU A 399 -22.40 31.52 -1.77
C GLU A 399 -21.00 31.73 -1.16
N PRO A 400 -20.45 32.96 -1.17
CA PRO A 400 -19.15 33.25 -0.58
C PRO A 400 -19.23 33.21 0.95
N ALA A 401 -19.09 32.02 1.52
CA ALA A 401 -19.00 31.80 2.95
C ALA A 401 -17.56 31.40 3.34
N ALA A 402 -17.00 32.13 4.31
CA ALA A 402 -15.77 31.73 4.98
C ALA A 402 -16.08 30.56 5.91
N LEU A 403 -15.32 29.48 5.81
CA LEU A 403 -15.38 28.36 6.73
C LEU A 403 -14.44 28.65 7.91
N ASP A 404 -14.95 28.55 9.15
CA ASP A 404 -14.17 28.74 10.38
C ASP A 404 -14.52 27.61 11.34
N PHE A 405 -13.52 26.84 11.77
CA PHE A 405 -13.70 25.73 12.70
C PHE A 405 -12.47 25.55 13.58
N THR A 406 -12.64 24.84 14.69
CA THR A 406 -11.56 24.47 15.60
C THR A 406 -11.44 22.96 15.69
N ILE A 407 -10.24 22.44 15.44
CA ILE A 407 -9.89 21.05 15.74
C ILE A 407 -9.50 21.01 17.22
N GLN A 408 -10.31 20.34 18.05
CA GLN A 408 -10.12 20.24 19.50
C GLN A 408 -9.05 19.21 19.86
N ALA A 409 -7.82 19.47 19.43
CA ALA A 409 -6.70 18.59 19.70
C ALA A 409 -6.35 18.56 21.20
N SER A 410 -5.91 17.38 21.66
CA SER A 410 -5.51 17.11 23.04
C SER A 410 -4.45 16.01 23.08
N GLU A 411 -3.94 15.65 24.26
CA GLU A 411 -3.02 14.51 24.41
C GLU A 411 -3.65 13.14 24.09
N GLY A 412 -4.96 13.03 24.31
CA GLY A 412 -5.75 11.83 23.99
C GLY A 412 -6.14 11.75 22.51
N SER A 413 -6.35 12.92 21.89
CA SER A 413 -6.79 13.08 20.51
C SER A 413 -5.96 14.17 19.82
N PRO A 414 -4.67 13.93 19.52
CA PRO A 414 -3.83 14.93 18.91
C PRO A 414 -4.25 15.18 17.46
N ALA A 415 -3.98 16.38 16.95
CA ALA A 415 -4.00 16.63 15.51
C ALA A 415 -2.60 16.30 14.96
N VAL A 416 -2.52 15.31 14.06
CA VAL A 416 -1.28 14.94 13.37
C VAL A 416 -1.55 14.98 11.88
N ASN A 417 -0.93 15.92 11.19
CA ASN A 417 -1.10 16.17 9.77
C ASN A 417 -2.57 16.08 9.32
N PRO A 418 -3.49 16.88 9.91
CA PRO A 418 -4.92 16.73 9.67
C PRO A 418 -5.25 17.02 8.21
N ALA A 419 -6.08 16.15 7.63
CA ALA A 419 -6.71 16.36 6.34
C ALA A 419 -8.15 16.81 6.53
N ILE A 420 -8.61 17.71 5.66
CA ILE A 420 -9.97 18.24 5.68
C ILE A 420 -10.52 18.16 4.25
N VAL A 421 -11.65 17.48 4.10
CA VAL A 421 -12.43 17.42 2.86
C VAL A 421 -13.60 18.38 2.99
N ILE A 422 -13.67 19.37 2.11
CA ILE A 422 -14.77 20.33 2.04
C ILE A 422 -15.58 20.02 0.79
N LYS A 423 -16.67 19.28 0.98
CA LYS A 423 -17.58 18.89 -0.09
C LYS A 423 -18.31 20.10 -0.66
N ASN A 424 -18.51 20.10 -1.99
CA ASN A 424 -19.18 21.17 -2.74
C ASN A 424 -18.50 22.55 -2.61
N TRP A 425 -17.17 22.58 -2.61
CA TRP A 425 -16.39 23.82 -2.54
C TRP A 425 -16.52 24.66 -3.83
N GLY A 426 -16.37 24.01 -4.99
CA GLY A 426 -16.25 24.63 -6.33
C GLY A 426 -14.79 24.80 -6.78
N ASP A 427 -14.56 25.37 -7.97
CA ASP A 427 -13.21 25.52 -8.55
C ASP A 427 -12.38 26.69 -7.98
N GLY A 428 -12.92 27.41 -7.00
CA GLY A 428 -12.25 28.58 -6.44
C GLY A 428 -10.98 28.20 -5.67
N ASN A 429 -9.91 28.96 -5.82
CA ASN A 429 -8.72 28.82 -4.99
C ASN A 429 -9.05 29.09 -3.52
N ALA A 430 -8.33 28.43 -2.60
CA ALA A 430 -8.52 28.59 -1.18
C ALA A 430 -7.35 29.33 -0.52
N ARG A 431 -7.65 30.16 0.49
CA ARG A 431 -6.69 30.71 1.43
C ARG A 431 -6.97 30.14 2.81
N VAL A 432 -5.93 29.65 3.47
CA VAL A 432 -6.01 29.03 4.78
C VAL A 432 -5.28 29.88 5.82
N THR A 433 -5.86 30.02 7.00
CA THR A 433 -5.18 30.58 8.17
C THR A 433 -5.25 29.60 9.33
N LEU A 434 -4.15 29.49 10.07
CA LEU A 434 -4.05 28.72 11.31
C LEU A 434 -3.87 29.70 12.47
N ASP A 435 -4.77 29.65 13.46
CA ASP A 435 -4.81 30.59 14.60
C ASP A 435 -4.71 32.06 14.16
N GLY A 436 -5.40 32.39 13.07
CA GLY A 436 -5.42 33.73 12.47
C GLY A 436 -4.19 34.11 11.64
N LYS A 437 -3.17 33.25 11.55
CA LYS A 437 -1.98 33.48 10.72
C LYS A 437 -2.15 32.83 9.34
N PRO A 438 -1.97 33.58 8.24
CA PRO A 438 -2.05 33.00 6.90
C PRO A 438 -0.92 32.00 6.68
N ILE A 439 -1.25 30.89 6.04
CA ILE A 439 -0.29 29.88 5.59
C ILE A 439 -0.40 29.75 4.06
N ALA A 440 0.74 29.77 3.38
CA ALA A 440 0.79 29.68 1.93
C ALA A 440 0.86 28.20 1.48
N PRO A 441 0.29 27.85 0.32
CA PRO A 441 0.50 26.53 -0.26
C PRO A 441 1.98 26.19 -0.43
N GLY A 442 2.35 24.96 -0.10
CA GLY A 442 3.73 24.47 -0.09
C GLY A 442 3.85 23.21 0.75
N LYS A 443 5.04 22.94 1.29
CA LYS A 443 5.27 21.75 2.12
C LYS A 443 4.35 21.68 3.34
N ASP A 444 4.06 22.82 3.98
CA ASP A 444 3.32 22.87 5.24
C ASP A 444 1.80 22.95 5.04
N LEU A 445 1.34 23.26 3.83
CA LEU A 445 -0.07 23.31 3.44
C LEU A 445 -0.22 22.85 2.00
N ARG A 446 -0.93 21.75 1.81
CA ARG A 446 -1.28 21.23 0.48
C ARG A 446 -2.76 21.39 0.23
N LEU A 447 -3.11 21.73 -1.00
CA LEU A 447 -4.47 21.90 -1.45
C LEU A 447 -4.70 21.02 -2.68
N GLY A 448 -5.87 20.43 -2.79
CA GLY A 448 -6.27 19.64 -3.95
C GLY A 448 -7.73 19.88 -4.28
N HIS A 449 -8.06 20.02 -5.56
CA HIS A 449 -9.44 20.08 -6.02
C HIS A 449 -9.79 18.74 -6.67
N VAL A 450 -10.81 18.07 -6.15
CA VAL A 450 -11.31 16.79 -6.67
C VAL A 450 -12.64 17.04 -7.35
N ARG A 451 -12.72 16.78 -8.66
CA ARG A 451 -13.92 17.01 -9.46
C ARG A 451 -14.74 15.72 -9.57
N SER A 452 -16.03 15.82 -9.28
CA SER A 452 -17.04 14.78 -9.57
C SER A 452 -18.01 15.28 -10.64
N LEU A 453 -18.98 14.45 -11.02
CA LEU A 453 -20.05 14.85 -11.94
C LEU A 453 -20.94 15.96 -11.35
N GLU A 454 -21.06 16.01 -10.03
CA GLU A 454 -21.96 16.87 -9.28
C GLU A 454 -21.29 18.15 -8.79
N GLY A 455 -19.96 18.20 -8.73
CA GLY A 455 -19.27 19.36 -8.18
C GLY A 455 -17.76 19.20 -8.05
N THR A 456 -17.19 20.04 -7.18
CA THR A 456 -15.76 20.03 -6.88
C THR A 456 -15.56 20.16 -5.39
N ASP A 457 -14.84 19.21 -4.83
CA ASP A 457 -14.46 19.17 -3.43
C ASP A 457 -13.05 19.77 -3.28
N LEU A 458 -12.80 20.37 -2.12
CA LEU A 458 -11.48 20.86 -1.75
C LEU A 458 -10.90 19.97 -0.66
N ILE A 459 -9.71 19.43 -0.92
CA ILE A 459 -8.89 18.70 0.02
C ILE A 459 -7.83 19.64 0.55
N ILE A 460 -7.69 19.72 1.88
CA ILE A 460 -6.67 20.49 2.56
C ILE A 460 -5.88 19.52 3.43
N TRP A 461 -4.57 19.49 3.28
CA TRP A 461 -3.66 18.77 4.17
C TRP A 461 -2.70 19.77 4.81
N ILE A 462 -2.57 19.71 6.14
CA ILE A 462 -1.77 20.68 6.92
C ILE A 462 -0.66 19.91 7.63
N GLN A 463 0.60 20.23 7.36
CA GLN A 463 1.71 19.63 8.11
C GLN A 463 1.78 20.26 9.51
N THR A 464 1.27 19.55 10.52
CA THR A 464 1.33 20.01 11.91
C THR A 464 1.12 18.86 12.87
N GLN A 465 1.72 18.95 14.05
CA GLN A 465 1.45 18.05 15.16
C GLN A 465 1.22 18.88 16.42
N THR A 466 0.02 18.81 16.98
CA THR A 466 -0.36 19.59 18.16
C THR A 466 -1.33 18.83 19.06
N THR A 467 -1.19 19.07 20.36
CA THR A 467 -2.13 18.66 21.43
C THR A 467 -2.93 19.86 21.95
N GLN A 468 -2.84 21.02 21.30
CA GLN A 468 -3.61 22.22 21.62
C GLN A 468 -4.66 22.46 20.54
N PRO A 469 -5.84 22.99 20.88
CA PRO A 469 -6.86 23.36 19.90
C PRO A 469 -6.28 24.20 18.77
N LEU A 470 -6.61 23.83 17.53
CA LEU A 470 -6.10 24.47 16.32
C LEU A 470 -7.28 25.11 15.58
N ARG A 471 -7.31 26.44 15.49
CA ARG A 471 -8.33 27.15 14.72
C ARG A 471 -7.92 27.23 13.26
N VAL A 472 -8.80 26.76 12.38
CA VAL A 472 -8.60 26.76 10.93
C VAL A 472 -9.68 27.61 10.28
N LYS A 473 -9.26 28.54 9.43
CA LYS A 473 -10.18 29.32 8.59
C LYS A 473 -9.82 29.17 7.13
N VAL A 474 -10.83 28.90 6.31
CA VAL A 474 -10.72 28.72 4.86
C VAL A 474 -11.61 29.74 4.16
N THR A 475 -11.03 30.49 3.22
CA THR A 475 -11.75 31.50 2.42
C THR A 475 -11.45 31.31 0.95
N LEU A 476 -12.37 31.76 0.09
CA LEU A 476 -12.07 31.88 -1.34
C LEU A 476 -10.95 32.91 -1.51
N ALA A 477 -9.90 32.55 -2.24
CA ALA A 477 -8.96 33.53 -2.74
C ALA A 477 -9.73 34.41 -3.73
N GLY A 478 -9.93 35.70 -3.40
CA GLY A 478 -10.43 36.65 -4.38
C GLY A 478 -9.59 36.58 -5.65
N THR A 479 -10.24 36.71 -6.81
CA THR A 479 -9.57 36.89 -8.09
C THR A 479 -8.44 37.89 -7.89
N PRO A 480 -7.20 37.66 -8.40
CA PRO A 480 -6.25 38.75 -8.48
C PRO A 480 -6.99 39.88 -9.16
N SER A 481 -7.04 41.05 -8.53
CA SER A 481 -7.56 42.26 -9.16
C SER A 481 -6.65 42.55 -10.35
N GLY A 482 -6.97 41.92 -11.48
CA GLY A 482 -6.36 42.18 -12.76
C GLY A 482 -6.63 43.64 -13.05
N THR A 483 -5.54 44.40 -13.06
CA THR A 483 -5.44 45.76 -13.59
C THR A 483 -6.32 45.91 -14.82
N ALA A 484 -7.48 46.53 -14.63
CA ALA A 484 -8.13 47.28 -15.68
C ALA A 484 -7.30 48.56 -15.86
N ASP A 485 -6.19 48.44 -16.59
CA ASP A 485 -5.48 49.60 -17.11
C ASP A 485 -5.06 49.33 -18.55
N LEU A 486 -5.68 50.13 -19.42
CA LEU A 486 -5.18 50.62 -20.70
C LEU A 486 -5.01 49.62 -21.84
N ILE A 487 -6.10 49.43 -22.59
CA ILE A 487 -6.02 49.44 -24.06
C ILE A 487 -6.98 50.52 -24.57
N GLU A 488 -6.50 51.77 -24.57
CA GLU A 488 -6.81 52.73 -25.61
C GLU A 488 -5.51 53.08 -26.32
N ARG A 489 -5.29 52.48 -27.50
CA ARG A 489 -4.84 53.11 -28.75
C ARG A 489 -4.71 52.09 -29.86
#